data_AF-A0A536DIX1-F1
#
_entry.id   AF-A0A536DIX1-F1
#
_cell.length_a   1.000
_cell.length_b   1.000
_cell.length_c   1.000
_cell.angle_alpha   90.00
_cell.angle_beta   90.00
_cell.angle_gamma   90.00
#
_symmetry.space_group_name_H-M   'P 1'
#
loop_
_entity.id
_entity.type
_entity.pdbx_description
1 polymer ?
#
loop_
_entity_poly.entity_id
_entity_poly.type
_entity_poly.pdbx_seq_one_letter_code
_entity_poly.pdbx_strand_id
1 'polypeptide(L)' 'MPVRVTLACGATDRTLPMILGDVRPAGIDLTFLRMSPEEVFWRMTRHAEFD' A
#
# COMPACT_ATOMS: atom_id res chain seq x y z
N MET A 1 -8.09 -10.79 15.13
CA MET A 1 -8.72 -9.85 14.18
C MET A 1 -7.61 -9.33 13.28
N PRO A 2 -7.81 -9.21 11.96
CA PRO A 2 -6.77 -8.73 11.05
C PRO A 2 -6.49 -7.24 11.29
N VAL A 3 -5.23 -6.82 11.12
CA VAL A 3 -4.82 -5.41 11.19
C VAL A 3 -5.12 -4.76 9.85
N ARG A 4 -5.76 -3.59 9.86
CA ARG A 4 -6.00 -2.80 8.65
C ARG A 4 -4.75 -1.99 8.35
N VAL A 5 -4.24 -2.10 7.13
CA VAL A 5 -3.06 -1.38 6.65
C VAL A 5 -3.36 -0.80 5.28
N THR A 6 -3.09 0.49 5.11
CA THR A 6 -3.12 1.14 3.80
C THR A 6 -1.69 1.35 3.31
N LEU A 7 -1.32 0.68 2.22
CA LEU A 7 0.00 0.80 1.61
C LEU A 7 -0.07 1.64 0.34
N ALA A 8 0.54 2.83 0.36
CA ALA A 8 0.74 3.65 -0.82
C ALA A 8 2.12 3.38 -1.44
N CYS A 9 2.15 2.80 -2.65
CA CYS A 9 3.40 2.42 -3.30
C CYS A 9 3.26 2.33 -4.84
N GLY A 10 4.39 2.37 -5.54
CA GLY A 10 4.44 2.04 -6.96
C GLY A 10 4.17 0.56 -7.21
N ALA A 11 3.66 0.25 -8.41
CA ALA A 11 3.55 -1.13 -8.87
C ALA A 11 4.90 -1.60 -9.42
N THR A 12 5.46 -2.64 -8.80
CA THR A 12 6.69 -3.32 -9.22
C THR A 12 6.42 -4.82 -9.28
N ASP A 13 7.36 -5.58 -9.82
CA ASP A 13 7.36 -7.05 -9.73
C ASP A 13 7.10 -7.58 -8.31
N ARG A 14 7.61 -6.88 -7.28
CA ARG A 14 7.45 -7.26 -5.87
C ARG A 14 6.08 -6.93 -5.29
N THR A 15 5.48 -5.82 -5.70
CA THR A 15 4.18 -5.38 -5.15
C THR A 15 3.00 -5.86 -5.97
N LEU A 16 3.20 -6.19 -7.25
CA LEU A 16 2.15 -6.62 -8.16
C LEU A 16 1.37 -7.85 -7.67
N PRO A 17 1.97 -8.91 -7.11
CA PRO A 17 1.22 -10.04 -6.58
C PRO A 17 0.27 -9.66 -5.43
N MET A 18 0.63 -8.67 -4.62
CA MET A 18 -0.25 -8.15 -3.56
C MET A 18 -1.36 -7.27 -4.14
N ILE A 19 -1.05 -6.46 -5.15
CA ILE A 19 -2.03 -5.61 -5.85
C ILE A 19 -3.09 -6.46 -6.55
N LEU A 20 -2.68 -7.55 -7.20
CA LEU A 20 -3.57 -8.48 -7.91
C LEU A 20 -4.31 -9.44 -6.98
N GLY A 21 -3.87 -9.54 -5.71
CA GLY A 21 -4.47 -10.42 -4.71
C GLY A 21 -4.00 -11.87 -4.78
N ASP A 22 -3.01 -12.18 -5.62
CA ASP A 22 -2.31 -13.46 -5.70
C ASP A 22 -1.56 -13.78 -4.40
N VAL A 23 -1.08 -12.73 -3.73
CA VAL A 23 -0.46 -12.79 -2.39
C VAL A 23 -1.29 -11.98 -1.42
N ARG A 24 -1.78 -12.63 -0.35
CA ARG A 24 -2.49 -11.99 0.76
C ARG A 24 -1.69 -12.15 2.04
N PRO A 25 -1.15 -11.07 2.62
CA PRO A 25 -0.40 -11.18 3.86
C PRO A 25 -1.27 -11.72 5.00
N ALA A 26 -0.75 -12.70 5.73
CA ALA A 26 -1.50 -13.32 6.81
C ALA A 26 -1.78 -12.33 7.94
N GLY A 27 -3.04 -12.22 8.36
CA GLY A 27 -3.45 -11.35 9.45
C GLY A 27 -3.53 -9.85 9.12
N ILE A 28 -3.39 -9.47 7.83
CA ILE A 28 -3.53 -8.08 7.38
C ILE A 28 -4.72 -7.97 6.42
N ASP A 29 -5.56 -6.96 6.66
CA ASP A 29 -6.54 -6.46 5.71
C ASP A 29 -5.91 -5.29 4.95
N LEU A 30 -5.35 -5.59 3.78
CA LEU A 30 -4.49 -4.69 3.02
C LEU A 30 -5.29 -3.89 2.00
N THR A 31 -5.23 -2.56 2.10
CA THR A 31 -5.64 -1.64 1.03
C THR A 31 -4.41 -1.13 0.29
N PHE A 32 -4.35 -1.32 -1.03
CA PHE A 32 -3.22 -0.85 -1.83
C PHE A 32 -3.60 0.41 -2.63
N LEU A 33 -2.79 1.46 -2.49
CA LEU A 33 -2.91 2.69 -3.28
C LEU A 33 -1.73 2.81 -4.24
N ARG A 34 -1.99 2.58 -5.54
CA ARG A 34 -0.94 2.71 -6.56
C ARG A 34 -0.71 4.18 -6.87
N MET A 35 0.47 4.70 -6.56
CA MET A 35 0.81 6.11 -6.72
C MET A 35 2.26 6.31 -7.20
N SER A 36 2.57 7.51 -7.71
CA SER A 36 3.96 7.89 -8.03
C SER A 36 4.74 8.22 -6.75
N PRO A 37 6.08 8.10 -6.74
CA PRO A 37 6.86 8.45 -5.56
C PRO A 37 6.63 9.89 -5.07
N GLU A 38 6.52 10.86 -5.98
CA GLU A 38 6.28 12.26 -5.64
C GLU A 38 4.97 12.44 -4.84
N GLU A 39 3.90 11.80 -5.31
CA GLU A 39 2.60 11.86 -4.65
C GLU A 39 2.62 11.15 -3.28
N VAL A 40 3.25 9.98 -3.19
CA VAL A 40 3.45 9.26 -1.91
C VAL A 40 4.16 10.16 -0.90
N PHE A 41 5.30 10.74 -1.27
CA PHE A 41 6.05 11.59 -0.36
C PHE A 41 5.28 12.84 0.03
N TRP A 42 4.62 13.51 -0.92
CA TRP A 42 3.85 14.71 -0.63
C TRP A 42 2.71 14.42 0.36
N ARG A 43 1.91 13.36 0.11
CA ARG A 43 0.76 12.99 0.95
C ARG A 43 1.20 12.51 2.33
N MET A 44 2.21 11.66 2.44
CA MET A 44 2.66 11.16 3.76
C MET A 44 3.26 12.27 4.61
N THR A 45 4.20 13.02 4.06
CA THR A 45 4.98 14.00 4.85
C THR A 45 4.15 15.20 5.30
N ARG A 46 3.06 15.51 4.59
CA ARG A 46 2.18 16.65 4.91
C ARG A 46 0.90 16.24 5.63
N HIS A 47 0.37 15.06 5.33
CA HIS A 47 -0.99 14.69 5.72
C HIS A 47 -1.08 13.32 6.42
N ALA A 48 0.00 12.54 6.47
CA ALA A 48 0.03 11.22 7.11
C ALA A 48 -1.13 10.31 6.68
N GLU A 49 -1.41 10.27 5.37
CA GLU A 49 -2.64 9.67 4.83
C GLU A 49 -2.68 8.14 4.82
N PHE A 50 -1.59 7.47 5.18
CA PHE A 50 -1.47 6.01 5.15
C PHE A 50 -0.53 5.50 6.25
N ASP A 51 -0.46 4.17 6.41
CA ASP A 51 0.16 3.46 7.53
C ASP A 51 1.61 3.02 7.26
#